data_AF-A0A7L2RXY1-F1
#
_entry.id   AF-A0A7L2RXY1-F1
#
_cell.length_a   1.000
_cell.length_b   1.000
_cell.length_c   1.000
_cell.angle_alpha   90.00
_cell.angle_beta   90.00
_cell.angle_gamma   90.00
#
_symmetry.space_group_name_H-M   'P 1'
#
loop_
_entity.id
_entity.type
_entity.pdbx_description
1 polymer ?
#
loop_
_entity_poly.entity_id
_entity_poly.type
_entity_poly.pdbx_seq_one_letter_code
_entity_poly.pdbx_strand_id
1 'polypeptide(L)'
;QVMKLRKLAQQVANCRQCLERSTVLINQAEHILKENDHARFLQTARNVAERVAMATASSQVLIPDINFNDAFENFALDFSREKKLLEGLDYLTAPNPPSVREELCTASHDTITVHWISEDEFSVSSYELQYTIFTGQANFIS
;
A
#
# COMPACT_ATOMS: atom_id res chain seq x y z
N GLN A 1 3.18 10.40 15.70
CA GLN A 1 4.42 10.72 14.97
C GLN A 1 5.48 11.42 15.85
N VAL A 2 5.16 12.52 16.54
CA VAL A 2 6.10 13.32 17.38
C VAL A 2 6.81 12.51 18.48
N MET A 3 6.11 11.59 19.17
CA MET A 3 6.74 10.77 20.21
C MET A 3 7.79 9.78 19.68
N LYS A 4 7.60 9.24 18.46
CA LYS A 4 8.57 8.33 17.83
C LYS A 4 9.85 9.07 17.45
N LEU A 5 9.70 10.27 16.88
CA LEU A 5 10.84 11.13 16.55
C LEU A 5 11.63 11.55 17.80
N ARG A 6 10.93 11.82 18.92
CA ARG A 6 11.57 12.07 20.23
C ARG A 6 12.33 10.86 20.76
N LYS A 7 11.74 9.65 20.69
CA LYS A 7 12.42 8.41 21.10
C LYS A 7 13.69 8.16 20.27
N LEU A 8 13.60 8.34 18.95
CA LEU A 8 14.74 8.22 18.05
C LEU A 8 15.83 9.26 18.36
N ALA A 9 15.45 10.52 18.56
CA ALA A 9 16.39 11.59 18.92
C ALA A 9 17.12 11.31 20.24
N GLN A 10 16.40 10.79 21.24
CA GLN A 10 16.99 10.38 22.52
C GLN A 10 17.97 9.22 22.34
N GLN A 11 17.64 8.22 21.50
CA GLN A 11 18.55 7.13 21.20
C GLN A 11 19.82 7.61 20.50
N VAL A 12 19.70 8.49 19.50
CA VAL A 12 20.85 9.11 18.83
C VAL A 12 21.74 9.85 19.84
N ALA A 13 21.15 10.59 20.78
CA ALA A 13 21.90 11.26 21.85
C ALA A 13 22.64 10.26 22.75
N ASN A 14 21.98 9.17 23.15
CA ASN A 14 22.59 8.13 23.99
C ASN A 14 23.75 7.41 23.27
N CYS A 15 23.60 7.10 21.97
CA CYS A 15 24.65 6.51 21.16
C CYS A 15 25.87 7.44 21.06
N ARG A 16 25.65 8.73 20.81
CA ARG A 16 26.73 9.74 20.77
C ARG A 16 27.48 9.81 22.09
N GLN A 17 26.76 9.87 23.20
CA GLN A 17 27.38 9.90 24.53
C GLN A 17 28.21 8.64 24.81
N CYS A 18 27.75 7.47 24.36
CA CYS A 18 28.51 6.21 24.49
C CYS A 18 29.81 6.23 23.67
N LEU A 19 29.75 6.73 22.43
CA LEU A 19 30.92 6.91 21.58
C LEU A 19 31.95 7.86 22.22
N GLU A 20 31.51 9.01 22.71
CA GLU A 20 32.39 9.98 23.39
C GLU A 20 33.07 9.37 24.62
N ARG A 21 32.33 8.62 25.46
CA ARG A 21 32.90 7.91 26.61
C ARG A 21 33.94 6.87 26.18
N SER A 22 33.70 6.18 25.07
CA SER A 22 34.62 5.18 24.52
C SER A 22 35.89 5.85 23.99
N THR A 23 35.78 7.00 23.30
CA THR A 23 36.93 7.81 22.87
C THR A 23 37.79 8.26 24.05
N VAL A 24 37.17 8.68 25.16
CA VAL A 24 37.92 9.05 26.38
C VAL A 24 38.69 7.86 26.95
N LEU A 25 38.07 6.67 26.98
CA LEU A 25 38.74 5.45 27.46
C LEU A 25 39.91 5.03 26.55
N ILE A 26 39.76 5.17 25.23
CA ILE A 26 40.83 4.92 24.26
C ILE A 26 42.02 5.87 24.52
N ASN A 27 41.77 7.17 24.62
CA ASN A 27 42.82 8.15 24.91
C ASN A 27 43.53 7.88 26.25
N GLN A 28 42.78 7.42 27.27
CA GLN A 28 43.34 7.04 28.56
C GLN A 28 44.22 5.79 28.46
N ALA A 29 43.78 4.77 27.71
CA ALA A 29 44.60 3.60 27.44
C ALA A 29 45.91 3.98 26.72
N GLU A 30 45.85 4.84 25.70
CA GLU A 30 47.03 5.34 24.98
C GLU A 30 48.00 6.11 25.88
N HIS A 31 47.48 6.88 26.84
CA HIS A 31 48.32 7.59 27.81
C HIS A 31 49.02 6.62 28.76
N ILE A 32 48.32 5.59 29.26
CA ILE A 32 48.89 4.59 30.17
C ILE A 32 50.03 3.82 29.52
N LEU A 33 49.97 3.57 28.21
CA LEU A 33 51.06 2.93 27.46
C LEU A 33 52.39 3.73 27.50
N LYS A 34 52.37 5.00 27.89
CA LYS A 34 53.55 5.86 28.04
C LYS A 34 54.06 5.94 29.49
N GLU A 35 53.41 5.26 30.43
CA GLU A 35 53.77 5.30 31.84
C GLU A 35 55.01 4.43 32.11
N ASN A 36 56.04 5.01 32.75
CA ASN A 36 57.31 4.31 33.01
C ASN A 36 57.35 3.61 34.38
N ASP A 37 56.49 4.05 35.32
CA ASP A 37 56.35 3.43 36.64
C ASP A 37 55.44 2.20 36.55
N HIS A 38 55.98 1.04 36.89
CA HIS A 38 55.28 -0.24 36.74
C HIS A 38 54.10 -0.39 37.71
N ALA A 39 54.21 0.14 38.94
CA ALA A 39 53.14 0.06 39.92
C ALA A 39 51.97 0.98 39.54
N ARG A 40 52.29 2.19 39.08
CA ARG A 40 51.30 3.16 38.60
C ARG A 40 50.65 2.73 37.28
N PHE A 41 51.42 2.12 36.38
CA PHE A 41 50.90 1.49 35.17
C PHE A 41 49.86 0.43 35.51
N LEU A 42 50.19 -0.55 36.36
CA LEU A 42 49.28 -1.65 36.71
C LEU A 42 48.00 -1.15 37.39
N GLN A 43 48.12 -0.18 38.30
CA GLN A 43 46.96 0.39 38.99
C GLN A 43 46.02 1.12 38.00
N THR A 44 46.57 1.94 37.11
CA THR A 44 45.79 2.74 36.17
C THR A 44 45.21 1.87 35.04
N ALA A 45 45.97 0.88 34.56
CA ALA A 45 45.53 -0.09 33.57
C ALA A 45 44.34 -0.91 34.08
N ARG A 46 44.37 -1.35 35.35
CA ARG A 46 43.25 -2.04 35.98
C ARG A 46 42.00 -1.17 36.01
N ASN A 47 42.12 0.10 36.41
CA ASN A 47 40.99 1.02 36.46
C ASN A 47 40.35 1.24 35.08
N VAL A 48 41.17 1.42 34.03
CA VAL A 48 40.66 1.57 32.66
C VAL A 48 40.01 0.27 32.17
N ALA A 49 40.60 -0.89 32.45
CA ALA A 49 40.03 -2.19 32.08
C ALA A 49 38.65 -2.41 32.74
N GLU A 50 38.50 -2.09 34.02
CA GLU A 50 37.22 -2.14 34.73
C GLU A 50 36.18 -1.22 34.08
N ARG A 51 36.57 0.01 33.72
CA ARG A 51 35.69 0.97 33.05
C ARG A 51 35.31 0.56 31.62
N VAL A 52 36.21 -0.06 30.89
CA VAL A 52 35.93 -0.64 29.56
C VAL A 52 34.95 -1.80 29.67
N ALA A 53 35.11 -2.68 30.66
CA ALA A 53 34.17 -3.77 30.92
C ALA A 53 32.75 -3.24 31.24
N MET A 54 32.66 -2.22 32.09
CA MET A 54 31.38 -1.55 32.40
C MET A 54 30.74 -0.90 31.17
N ALA A 55 31.52 -0.18 30.37
CA ALA A 55 31.03 0.44 29.13
C ALA A 55 30.52 -0.60 28.11
N THR A 56 31.22 -1.73 28.00
CA THR A 56 30.86 -2.84 27.12
C THR A 56 29.57 -3.52 27.57
N ALA A 57 29.42 -3.78 28.87
CA ALA A 57 28.18 -4.32 29.44
C ALA A 57 26.97 -3.38 29.24
N SER A 58 27.19 -2.07 29.37
CA SER A 58 26.13 -1.08 29.13
C SER A 58 25.73 -0.93 27.64
N SER A 59 26.60 -1.34 26.72
CA SER A 59 26.36 -1.23 25.27
C SER A 59 25.36 -2.24 24.72
N GLN A 60 25.13 -3.38 25.37
CA GLN A 60 24.09 -4.33 24.94
C GLN A 60 22.67 -3.74 25.05
N VAL A 61 22.49 -2.71 25.88
CA VAL A 61 21.23 -1.94 26.03
C VAL A 61 21.04 -0.91 24.89
N LEU A 62 22.06 -0.68 24.06
CA LEU A 62 22.03 0.28 22.95
C LEU A 62 21.58 -0.32 21.61
N ILE A 63 21.35 -1.65 21.53
CA ILE A 63 20.78 -2.27 20.34
C ILE A 63 19.30 -1.86 20.27
N PRO A 64 18.87 -1.09 19.26
CA PRO A 64 17.51 -0.61 19.23
C PRO A 64 16.55 -1.73 18.81
N ASP A 65 15.59 -2.09 19.67
CA ASP A 65 14.36 -2.78 19.25
C ASP A 65 13.44 -1.80 18.49
N ILE A 66 13.95 -1.18 17.43
CA ILE A 66 13.13 -0.33 16.57
C ILE A 66 12.48 -1.26 15.54
N ASN A 67 11.40 -1.90 15.95
CA ASN A 67 10.50 -2.55 15.02
C ASN A 67 9.82 -1.46 14.16
N PHE A 68 10.36 -1.24 12.96
CA PHE A 68 9.77 -0.33 11.97
C PHE A 68 8.50 -0.91 11.32
N ASN A 69 8.21 -2.20 11.50
CA ASN A 69 7.10 -2.88 10.83
C ASN A 69 5.74 -2.31 11.27
N ASP A 70 5.61 -1.94 12.55
CA ASP A 70 4.40 -1.36 13.13
C ASP A 70 4.01 0.01 12.52
N ALA A 71 4.95 0.69 11.83
CA ALA A 71 4.72 2.01 11.24
C ALA A 71 4.07 1.95 9.86
N PHE A 72 4.16 0.82 9.16
CA PHE A 72 3.62 0.66 7.81
C PHE A 72 2.38 -0.25 7.76
N GLU A 73 2.16 -1.10 8.75
CA GLU A 73 0.95 -1.94 8.80
C GLU A 73 -0.35 -1.15 9.08
N ASN A 74 -0.24 0.05 9.65
CA ASN A 74 -1.40 0.88 10.01
C ASN A 74 -1.74 1.98 9.00
N PHE A 75 -1.11 1.99 7.82
CA PHE A 75 -1.48 2.88 6.70
C PHE A 75 -2.56 2.27 5.80
N ALA A 76 -3.48 1.50 6.39
CA ALA A 76 -4.68 1.09 5.69
C ALA A 76 -5.59 2.32 5.54
N LEU A 77 -5.63 2.90 4.34
CA LEU A 77 -6.63 3.90 3.99
C LEU A 77 -8.01 3.25 4.13
N ASP A 78 -8.84 3.79 5.02
CA ASP A 78 -10.21 3.32 5.20
C ASP A 78 -11.09 3.84 4.06
N PHE A 79 -11.28 3.00 3.06
CA PHE A 79 -12.18 3.25 1.93
C PHE A 79 -13.62 2.76 2.18
N SER A 80 -13.98 2.39 3.42
CA SER A 80 -15.31 1.85 3.72
C SER A 80 -16.42 2.85 3.39
N ARG A 81 -16.13 4.15 3.56
CA ARG A 81 -17.06 5.22 3.20
C ARG A 81 -17.24 5.32 1.69
N GLU A 82 -16.15 5.35 0.94
CA GLU A 82 -16.13 5.42 -0.52
C GLU A 82 -16.82 4.18 -1.12
N LYS A 83 -16.56 3.00 -0.55
CA LYS A 83 -17.25 1.76 -0.90
C LYS A 83 -18.75 1.87 -0.66
N LYS A 84 -19.19 2.34 0.51
CA LYS A 84 -20.61 2.50 0.83
C LYS A 84 -21.31 3.52 -0.07
N LEU A 85 -20.60 4.58 -0.47
CA LEU A 85 -21.08 5.55 -1.46
C LEU A 85 -21.27 4.89 -2.84
N LEU A 86 -20.31 4.11 -3.30
CA LEU A 86 -20.38 3.38 -4.57
C LEU A 86 -21.47 2.30 -4.59
N GLU A 87 -21.70 1.61 -3.46
CA GLU A 87 -22.77 0.62 -3.30
C GLU A 87 -24.16 1.27 -3.26
N GLY A 88 -24.26 2.53 -2.82
CA GLY A 88 -25.49 3.30 -2.81
C GLY A 88 -25.79 4.04 -4.11
N LEU A 89 -24.92 3.93 -5.12
CA LEU A 89 -25.22 4.43 -6.46
C LEU A 89 -26.23 3.49 -7.13
N ASP A 90 -27.37 4.05 -7.50
CA ASP A 90 -28.30 3.40 -8.41
C ASP A 90 -27.74 3.51 -9.83
N TYR A 91 -26.97 2.50 -10.23
CA TYR A 91 -26.47 2.42 -11.59
C TYR A 91 -27.68 2.21 -12.49
N LEU A 92 -27.97 3.20 -13.35
CA LEU A 92 -28.89 3.04 -14.46
C LEU A 92 -28.42 1.80 -15.24
N THR A 93 -29.13 0.70 -15.08
CA THR A 93 -28.85 -0.51 -15.85
C THR A 93 -29.21 -0.17 -17.29
N ALA A 94 -28.38 -0.61 -18.24
CA ALA A 94 -28.70 -0.41 -19.64
C ALA A 94 -30.13 -0.94 -19.91
N PRO A 95 -31.02 -0.14 -20.55
CA PRO A 95 -32.35 -0.60 -20.88
C PRO A 95 -32.28 -1.88 -21.73
N ASN A 96 -33.25 -2.77 -21.54
CA ASN A 96 -33.36 -3.96 -22.34
C ASN A 96 -33.60 -3.60 -23.83
N PRO A 97 -33.15 -4.46 -24.77
CA PRO A 97 -33.47 -4.26 -26.17
C PRO A 97 -34.99 -4.31 -26.39
N PRO A 98 -35.53 -3.51 -27.32
CA PRO A 98 -36.96 -3.52 -27.61
C PRO A 98 -37.35 -4.86 -28.23
N SER A 99 -38.52 -5.37 -27.85
CA SER A 99 -39.05 -6.62 -28.37
C SER A 99 -39.90 -6.37 -29.61
N VAL A 100 -39.63 -7.09 -30.69
CA VAL A 100 -40.43 -7.04 -31.91
C VAL A 100 -41.76 -7.74 -31.66
N ARG A 101 -42.86 -7.06 -32.01
CA ARG A 101 -44.22 -7.58 -31.94
C ARG A 101 -44.61 -8.14 -33.28
N GLU A 102 -44.23 -9.39 -33.53
CA GLU A 102 -44.46 -10.07 -34.81
C GLU A 102 -45.92 -10.05 -35.23
N GLU A 103 -46.86 -10.13 -34.27
CA GLU A 103 -48.30 -10.12 -34.52
C GLU A 103 -48.83 -8.79 -35.09
N LEU A 104 -48.06 -7.71 -34.95
CA LEU A 104 -48.36 -6.40 -35.51
C LEU A 104 -47.53 -6.10 -36.76
N CYS A 105 -46.49 -6.89 -37.03
CA CYS A 105 -45.64 -6.68 -38.19
C CYS A 105 -46.38 -7.09 -39.46
N THR A 106 -46.18 -6.33 -40.54
CA THR A 106 -46.79 -6.61 -41.84
C THR A 106 -45.73 -6.59 -42.92
N ALA A 107 -45.86 -7.49 -43.89
CA ALA A 107 -45.04 -7.52 -45.09
C ALA A 107 -45.93 -7.42 -46.33
N SER A 108 -45.50 -6.61 -47.29
CA SER A 108 -46.12 -6.43 -48.60
C SER A 108 -45.07 -6.60 -49.70
N HIS A 109 -45.44 -6.34 -50.96
CA HIS A 109 -44.55 -6.57 -52.10
C HIS A 109 -43.27 -5.73 -52.08
N ASP A 110 -43.31 -4.52 -51.51
CA ASP A 110 -42.18 -3.58 -51.45
C ASP A 110 -41.95 -2.96 -50.07
N THR A 111 -42.87 -3.17 -49.12
CA THR A 111 -42.84 -2.51 -47.82
C THR A 111 -42.95 -3.53 -46.69
N ILE A 112 -42.08 -3.41 -45.70
CA ILE A 112 -42.14 -4.14 -44.43
C ILE A 112 -42.37 -3.12 -43.32
N THR A 113 -43.38 -3.35 -42.49
CA THR A 113 -43.66 -2.54 -41.29
C THR A 113 -43.31 -3.37 -40.06
N VAL A 114 -42.38 -2.87 -39.25
CA VAL A 114 -41.92 -3.52 -38.02
C VAL A 114 -42.44 -2.73 -36.83
N HIS A 115 -43.11 -3.42 -35.91
CA HIS A 115 -43.56 -2.86 -34.65
C HIS A 115 -42.73 -3.45 -33.52
N TRP A 116 -42.26 -2.60 -32.60
CA TRP A 116 -41.55 -3.03 -31.40
C TRP A 116 -42.05 -2.28 -30.17
N ILE A 117 -41.82 -2.85 -29.00
CA ILE A 117 -42.15 -2.25 -27.70
C ILE A 117 -40.92 -2.35 -26.78
N SER A 118 -40.72 -1.33 -25.94
CA SER A 118 -39.79 -1.37 -24.82
C SER A 118 -40.61 -1.32 -23.55
N GLU A 119 -40.40 -2.30 -22.68
CA GLU A 119 -41.07 -2.41 -21.38
C GLU A 119 -40.18 -1.84 -20.25
N ASP A 120 -39.03 -1.27 -20.59
CA ASP A 120 -38.11 -0.69 -19.62
C ASP A 120 -38.68 0.58 -18.99
N GLU A 121 -38.41 0.74 -17.69
CA GLU A 121 -38.68 1.98 -16.96
C GLU A 121 -37.72 3.11 -17.37
N PHE A 122 -36.61 2.76 -18.04
CA PHE A 122 -35.59 3.71 -18.47
C PHE A 122 -35.91 4.32 -19.84
N SER A 123 -35.75 5.64 -19.96
CA SER A 123 -35.97 6.36 -21.21
C SER A 123 -34.84 6.08 -22.21
N VAL A 124 -35.17 5.48 -23.37
CA VAL A 124 -34.24 5.34 -24.51
C VAL A 124 -34.34 6.58 -25.41
N SER A 125 -33.19 7.17 -25.75
CA SER A 125 -33.16 8.37 -26.61
C SER A 125 -33.42 8.07 -28.09
N SER A 126 -32.94 6.93 -28.59
CA SER A 126 -33.11 6.53 -29.99
C SER A 126 -32.89 5.03 -30.16
N TYR A 127 -33.59 4.43 -31.13
CA TYR A 127 -33.34 3.07 -31.61
C TYR A 127 -32.84 3.12 -33.05
N GLU A 128 -31.92 2.22 -33.39
CA GLU A 128 -31.44 1.99 -34.75
C GLU A 128 -31.86 0.59 -35.19
N LEU A 129 -32.53 0.49 -36.35
CA LEU A 129 -32.92 -0.79 -36.94
C LEU A 129 -31.94 -1.17 -38.04
N GLN A 130 -31.32 -2.34 -37.91
CA GLN A 130 -30.48 -2.93 -38.94
C GLN A 130 -31.14 -4.20 -39.47
N TYR A 131 -31.11 -4.39 -40.79
CA TYR A 131 -31.72 -5.54 -41.44
C TYR A 131 -30.83 -6.07 -42.56
N THR A 132 -30.95 -7.38 -42.79
CA THR A 132 -30.32 -8.08 -43.92
C THR A 132 -31.37 -8.93 -44.59
N ILE A 133 -31.46 -8.85 -45.91
CA ILE A 133 -32.40 -9.66 -46.69
C ILE A 133 -31.70 -10.98 -47.03
N PHE A 134 -32.24 -12.09 -46.52
CA PHE A 134 -31.80 -13.42 -46.95
C PHE A 134 -32.72 -13.94 -48.05
N THR A 135 -32.32 -13.77 -49.31
CA THR A 135 -32.96 -14.44 -50.43
C THR A 135 -32.38 -15.85 -50.53
N GLY A 136 -33.02 -16.83 -49.87
CA GLY A 136 -32.56 -18.21 -49.94
C GLY A 136 -32.53 -18.70 -51.39
N GLN A 137 -31.33 -18.75 -51.99
CA GLN A 137 -31.08 -19.68 -53.08
C GLN A 137 -31.14 -21.09 -52.45
N ALA A 138 -32.36 -21.64 -52.36
CA ALA A 138 -32.53 -23.07 -52.22
C ALA A 138 -31.92 -23.69 -53.48
N ASN A 139 -30.73 -24.25 -53.36
CA ASN A 139 -30.12 -25.11 -54.37
C ASN A 139 -31.03 -26.34 -54.55
N PHE A 140 -32.03 -26.25 -55.42
CA PHE A 140 -32.66 -27.41 -56.01
C PHE A 140 -31.77 -27.89 -57.16
N ILE A 141 -30.89 -28.83 -56.85
CA ILE A 141 -30.16 -29.62 -57.84
C ILE A 141 -31.14 -30.68 -58.35
N SER A 142 -31.47 -30.65 -59.65
CA SER A 142 -32.10 -31.76 -60.39
C SER A 142 -31.02 -32.58 -61.08
#